data_AF-A0A1I7WAC9-F1
#
_entry.id   AF-A0A1I7WAC9-F1
#
_cell.length_a   1.000
_cell.length_b   1.000
_cell.length_c   1.000
_cell.angle_alpha   90.00
_cell.angle_beta   90.00
_cell.angle_gamma   90.00
#
_symmetry.space_group_name_H-M   'P 1'
#
loop_
_entity.id
_entity.type
_entity.pdbx_description
1 polymer ?
#
loop_
_entity_poly.entity_id
_entity_poly.type
_entity_poly.pdbx_seq_one_letter_code
_entity_poly.pdbx_strand_id
1 'polypeptide(L)'
;MISLVFKVYLTGHGGDSFLKFQDAEELTNVDLAYAIQTMFEDNRYHEMLLIADTCRSASMYEWISSPGVLSTSSSLTYEESYSYDVDEDIGVYVIDRYTHFTIKFMNYKVKALNSTATLEDYLESCPRHHCMSTVGTVT
;
A
#
# COMPACT_ATOMS: atom_id res chain seq x y z
N MET A 1 3.14 -23.37 12.86
CA MET A 1 2.28 -22.30 13.40
C MET A 1 2.14 -21.29 12.28
N ILE A 2 0.94 -21.07 11.75
CA ILE A 2 0.73 -20.07 10.68
C ILE A 2 0.74 -18.71 11.38
N SER A 3 1.79 -17.90 11.20
CA SER A 3 1.74 -16.49 11.62
C SER A 3 0.71 -15.81 10.73
N LEU A 4 -0.38 -15.32 11.31
CA LEU A 4 -1.44 -14.64 10.58
C LEU A 4 -1.08 -13.17 10.54
N VAL A 5 -0.62 -12.70 9.38
CA VAL A 5 -0.31 -11.29 9.13
C VAL A 5 -1.60 -10.55 8.79
N PHE A 6 -1.92 -9.50 9.55
CA PHE A 6 -3.04 -8.62 9.23
C PHE A 6 -2.63 -7.68 8.09
N LYS A 7 -3.45 -7.58 7.03
CA LYS A 7 -3.10 -6.82 5.83
C LYS A 7 -4.11 -5.71 5.59
N VAL A 8 -3.63 -4.50 5.39
CA VAL A 8 -4.43 -3.35 4.99
C VAL A 8 -3.87 -2.81 3.68
N TYR A 9 -4.72 -2.74 2.65
CA TYR A 9 -4.39 -2.13 1.36
C TYR A 9 -5.30 -0.93 1.16
N LEU A 10 -4.72 0.28 1.20
CA LEU A 10 -5.42 1.53 0.96
C LEU A 10 -5.13 1.97 -0.46
N THR A 11 -6.18 2.19 -1.25
CA THR A 11 -6.05 2.68 -2.63
C THR A 11 -7.11 3.72 -2.93
N GLY A 12 -6.73 4.73 -3.70
CA GLY A 12 -7.59 5.83 -4.09
C GLY A 12 -6.78 7.09 -4.36
N HIS A 13 -7.48 8.23 -4.41
CA HIS A 13 -6.83 9.52 -4.49
C HIS A 13 -6.43 10.02 -3.10
N GLY A 14 -5.34 10.76 -3.06
CA GLY A 14 -4.79 11.31 -1.83
C GLY A 14 -3.75 12.36 -2.13
N GLY A 15 -3.03 12.75 -1.09
CA GLY A 15 -1.97 13.73 -1.19
C GLY A 15 -1.09 13.66 0.06
N ASP A 16 -0.46 14.78 0.38
CA ASP A 16 0.41 14.84 1.55
C ASP A 16 -0.40 14.66 2.83
N SER A 17 -0.20 13.52 3.49
CA SER A 17 -0.78 13.14 4.78
C SER A 17 -2.28 12.81 4.78
N PHE A 18 -2.90 12.55 3.62
CA PHE A 18 -4.31 12.14 3.55
C PHE A 18 -4.65 11.23 2.36
N LEU A 19 -5.71 10.45 2.51
CA LEU A 19 -6.39 9.69 1.46
C LEU A 19 -7.89 10.03 1.48
N LYS A 20 -8.48 10.27 0.31
CA LYS A 20 -9.89 10.65 0.18
C LYS A 20 -10.81 9.45 0.34
N PHE A 21 -11.89 9.64 1.09
CA PHE A 21 -13.02 8.74 1.21
C PHE A 21 -14.26 9.37 0.55
N GLN A 22 -14.70 8.80 -0.57
CA GLN A 22 -15.95 9.16 -1.26
C GLN A 22 -16.16 10.69 -1.45
N ASP A 23 -15.14 11.38 -1.98
CA ASP A 23 -15.10 12.83 -2.30
C ASP A 23 -15.48 13.84 -1.20
N ALA A 24 -15.90 13.37 -0.02
CA ALA A 24 -16.44 14.19 1.05
C ALA A 24 -15.63 14.11 2.35
N GLU A 25 -14.94 12.98 2.57
CA GLU A 25 -14.18 12.71 3.79
C GLU A 25 -12.71 12.44 3.45
N GLU A 26 -11.85 12.60 4.43
CA GLU A 26 -10.42 12.34 4.31
C GLU A 26 -10.00 11.47 5.50
N LEU A 27 -9.27 10.39 5.21
CA LEU A 27 -8.52 9.63 6.19
C LEU A 27 -7.12 10.23 6.28
N THR A 28 -6.78 10.87 7.39
CA THR A 28 -5.44 11.44 7.59
C THR A 28 -4.44 10.38 8.04
N ASN A 29 -3.14 10.65 7.88
CA ASN A 29 -2.08 9.81 8.42
C ASN A 29 -2.12 9.71 9.95
N VAL A 30 -2.57 10.77 10.63
CA VAL A 30 -2.77 10.81 12.08
C VAL A 30 -3.92 9.89 12.50
N ASP A 31 -5.06 9.93 11.81
CA ASP A 31 -6.20 9.04 12.08
C ASP A 31 -5.81 7.57 11.89
N LEU A 32 -5.07 7.28 10.80
CA LEU A 32 -4.57 5.95 10.51
C LEU A 32 -3.61 5.45 11.61
N ALA A 33 -2.66 6.29 12.03
CA ALA A 33 -1.73 5.96 13.10
C ALA A 33 -2.44 5.69 14.44
N TYR A 34 -3.43 6.53 14.81
CA TYR A 34 -4.21 6.31 16.02
C TYR A 34 -5.04 5.02 15.96
N ALA A 35 -5.62 4.70 14.81
CA ALA A 35 -6.37 3.46 14.63
C ALA A 35 -5.45 2.24 14.81
N ILE A 36 -4.26 2.25 14.21
CA ILE A 36 -3.28 1.16 14.33
C ILE A 36 -2.76 1.05 15.77
N GLN A 37 -2.49 2.18 16.43
CA GLN A 37 -2.08 2.20 17.84
C GLN A 37 -3.16 1.60 18.74
N THR A 38 -4.43 1.97 18.52
CA THR A 38 -5.56 1.37 19.24
C THR A 38 -5.64 -0.14 19.00
N MET A 39 -5.44 -0.59 17.76
CA MET A 39 -5.41 -2.02 17.44
C MET A 39 -4.27 -2.75 18.14
N PHE A 40 -3.11 -2.12 18.30
CA PHE A 40 -1.97 -2.68 19.01
C PHE A 40 -2.28 -2.83 20.51
N GLU A 41 -2.80 -1.78 21.14
CA GLU A 41 -3.17 -1.76 22.57
C GLU A 41 -4.25 -2.82 22.89
N ASP A 42 -5.18 -3.04 21.96
CA ASP A 42 -6.21 -4.06 22.04
C ASP A 42 -5.74 -5.48 21.66
N ASN A 43 -4.45 -5.68 21.33
CA ASN A 43 -3.89 -6.96 20.88
C ASN A 43 -4.57 -7.55 19.63
N ARG A 44 -4.95 -6.70 18.67
CA ARG A 44 -5.69 -7.11 17.46
C ARG A 44 -4.81 -7.59 16.31
N TYR A 45 -3.49 -7.42 16.42
CA TYR A 45 -2.52 -7.96 15.46
C TYR A 45 -1.21 -8.31 16.17
N HIS A 46 -0.45 -9.24 15.56
CA HIS A 46 0.93 -9.54 15.95
C HIS A 46 1.91 -8.93 14.95
N GLU A 47 1.62 -9.13 13.66
CA GLU A 47 2.34 -8.54 12.52
C GLU A 47 1.30 -7.92 11.57
N MET A 48 1.58 -6.71 11.09
CA MET A 48 0.75 -5.97 10.15
C MET A 48 1.56 -5.60 8.91
N LEU A 49 0.96 -5.77 7.74
CA LEU A 49 1.43 -5.21 6.48
C LEU A 49 0.45 -4.10 6.04
N LEU A 50 0.90 -2.86 6.07
CA LEU A 50 0.17 -1.71 5.55
C LEU A 50 0.70 -1.34 4.16
N ILE A 51 -0.19 -1.26 3.19
CA ILE A 51 0.12 -0.86 1.82
C ILE A 51 -0.70 0.38 1.50
N ALA A 52 -0.03 1.51 1.24
CA ALA A 52 -0.65 2.75 0.81
C ALA A 52 -0.39 2.97 -0.69
N ASP A 53 -1.43 2.89 -1.51
CA ASP A 53 -1.37 3.05 -2.96
C ASP A 53 -2.15 4.31 -3.39
N THR A 54 -1.47 5.45 -3.31
CA THR A 54 -1.99 6.77 -3.66
C THR A 54 -0.83 7.73 -3.93
N CYS A 55 -1.13 8.90 -4.49
CA CYS A 55 -0.21 10.02 -4.55
C CYS A 55 0.34 10.38 -3.17
N ARG A 56 1.67 10.59 -3.10
CA ARG A 56 2.44 10.90 -1.88
C ARG A 56 2.22 9.91 -0.74
N SER A 57 1.95 8.65 -1.07
CA SER A 57 1.52 7.62 -0.12
C SER A 57 2.51 7.34 1.00
N ALA A 58 3.80 7.63 0.84
CA ALA A 58 4.76 7.51 1.93
C ALA A 58 4.42 8.39 3.16
N SER A 59 3.71 9.50 2.96
CA SER A 59 3.28 10.38 4.05
C SER A 59 2.23 9.71 4.97
N MET A 60 1.52 8.69 4.47
CA MET A 60 0.45 8.00 5.21
C MET A 60 0.95 7.23 6.42
N TYR A 61 2.21 6.78 6.43
CA TYR A 61 2.77 5.98 7.52
C TYR A 61 3.80 6.72 8.39
N GLU A 62 4.08 8.00 8.13
CA GLU A 62 5.10 8.77 8.89
C GLU A 62 4.80 8.87 10.39
N TRP A 63 3.52 8.81 10.76
CA TRP A 63 3.06 8.88 12.16
C TRP A 63 2.88 7.52 12.81
N ILE A 64 3.04 6.42 12.06
CA ILE A 64 2.91 5.07 12.60
C ILE A 64 4.16 4.76 13.41
N SER A 65 3.95 4.53 14.70
CA SER A 65 5.01 4.13 15.65
C SER A 65 4.70 2.83 16.38
N SER A 66 3.54 2.24 16.09
CA SER A 66 3.11 0.96 16.69
C SER A 66 4.01 -0.16 16.19
N PRO A 67 4.47 -1.06 17.06
CA PRO A 67 5.42 -2.11 16.68
C PRO A 67 4.77 -3.18 15.80
N GLY A 68 5.61 -3.91 15.06
CA GLY A 68 5.17 -5.04 14.22
C GLY A 68 4.42 -4.61 12.96
N VAL A 69 4.59 -3.37 12.50
CA VAL A 69 3.94 -2.84 11.30
C VAL A 69 4.98 -2.60 10.20
N LEU A 70 4.99 -3.43 9.16
CA LEU A 70 5.69 -3.08 7.94
C LEU A 70 4.77 -2.26 7.05
N SER A 71 5.20 -1.06 6.68
CA SER A 71 4.48 -0.16 5.80
C SER A 71 5.20 -0.01 4.46
N THR A 72 4.43 -0.01 3.37
CA THR A 72 4.93 0.27 2.02
C THR A 72 4.00 1.22 1.27
N SER A 73 4.58 1.99 0.35
CA SER A 73 3.89 3.01 -0.44
C SER A 73 4.13 2.84 -1.93
N SER A 74 3.17 3.28 -2.76
CA SER A 74 3.34 3.35 -4.21
C SER A 74 4.14 4.58 -4.67
N SER A 75 4.31 5.60 -3.83
CA SER A 75 5.13 6.77 -4.11
C SER A 75 5.72 7.41 -2.85
N LEU A 76 6.88 8.06 -3.00
CA LEU A 76 7.47 8.89 -1.95
C LEU A 76 6.67 10.19 -1.74
N THR A 77 6.94 10.90 -0.63
CA THR A 77 6.19 12.11 -0.24
C THR A 77 6.25 13.26 -1.24
N TYR A 78 7.24 13.26 -2.13
CA TYR A 78 7.45 14.25 -3.19
C TYR A 78 7.11 13.72 -4.59
N GLU A 79 6.52 12.53 -4.69
CA GLU A 79 6.17 11.89 -5.96
C GLU A 79 4.67 11.55 -6.01
N GLU A 80 4.10 11.67 -7.20
CA GLU A 80 2.74 11.22 -7.50
C GLU A 80 2.72 9.71 -7.82
N SER A 81 1.55 9.11 -7.69
CA SER A 81 1.28 7.74 -8.19
C SER A 81 0.61 7.82 -9.56
N TYR A 82 0.71 6.76 -10.36
CA TYR A 82 0.30 6.79 -11.76
C TYR A 82 -0.57 5.61 -12.15
N SER A 83 -1.57 5.89 -12.99
CA SER A 83 -2.41 4.87 -13.61
C SER A 83 -1.68 4.11 -14.73
N TYR A 84 -2.17 2.91 -15.07
CA TYR A 84 -1.53 2.01 -16.04
C TYR A 84 -2.37 1.76 -17.28
N ASP A 85 -3.48 1.04 -17.12
CA ASP A 85 -4.27 0.49 -18.23
C ASP A 85 -5.47 1.39 -18.52
N VAL A 86 -5.71 1.70 -19.79
CA VAL A 86 -6.80 2.56 -20.24
C VAL A 86 -7.80 1.73 -21.02
N ASP A 87 -9.06 1.80 -20.60
CA ASP A 87 -10.16 1.22 -21.37
C ASP A 87 -10.69 2.31 -22.32
N GLU A 88 -10.47 2.12 -23.63
CA GLU A 88 -10.85 3.09 -24.65
C GLU A 88 -12.36 3.19 -24.85
N ASP A 89 -13.13 2.14 -24.51
CA ASP A 89 -14.59 2.13 -24.69
C ASP A 89 -15.28 3.04 -23.65
N ILE A 90 -14.74 3.08 -22.42
CA ILE A 90 -15.23 3.96 -21.35
C ILE A 90 -14.39 5.23 -21.16
N GLY A 91 -13.19 5.30 -21.73
CA GLY A 91 -12.31 6.47 -21.71
C GLY A 91 -11.67 6.77 -20.36
N VAL A 92 -11.50 5.76 -19.50
CA VAL A 92 -10.90 5.92 -18.16
C VAL A 92 -9.79 4.89 -17.92
N TYR A 93 -8.88 5.22 -17.00
CA TYR A 93 -7.94 4.25 -16.49
C TYR A 93 -8.64 3.28 -15.54
N VAL A 94 -8.35 1.98 -15.69
CA VAL A 94 -9.03 0.92 -14.93
C VAL A 94 -8.20 0.39 -13.76
N ILE A 95 -6.92 0.76 -13.69
CA ILE A 95 -6.00 0.26 -12.65
C ILE A 95 -4.78 1.18 -12.48
N ASP A 96 -4.30 1.27 -11.24
CA ASP A 96 -3.04 1.93 -10.91
C ASP A 96 -1.82 1.03 -11.11
N ARG A 97 -0.67 1.62 -11.43
CA ARG A 97 0.56 0.87 -11.73
C ARG A 97 0.97 -0.04 -10.58
N TYR A 98 1.03 0.51 -9.37
CA TYR A 98 1.45 -0.27 -8.21
C TYR A 98 0.48 -1.43 -7.92
N THR A 99 -0.84 -1.16 -7.98
CA THR A 99 -1.87 -2.21 -7.94
C THR A 99 -1.68 -3.26 -9.04
N HIS A 100 -1.46 -2.86 -10.30
CA HIS A 100 -1.24 -3.78 -11.42
C HIS A 100 -0.07 -4.75 -11.17
N PHE A 101 1.09 -4.21 -10.76
CA PHE A 101 2.27 -5.02 -10.50
C PHE A 101 2.15 -5.85 -9.21
N THR A 102 1.43 -5.36 -8.20
CA THR A 102 1.06 -6.14 -7.01
C THR A 102 0.22 -7.35 -7.37
N ILE A 103 -0.87 -7.17 -8.15
CA ILE A 103 -1.74 -8.26 -8.58
C ILE A 103 -0.96 -9.25 -9.45
N LYS A 104 -0.10 -8.76 -10.35
CA LYS A 104 0.78 -9.60 -11.16
C LYS A 104 1.71 -10.43 -10.28
N PHE A 105 2.35 -9.83 -9.28
CA PHE A 105 3.20 -10.56 -8.35
C PHE A 105 2.42 -11.66 -7.62
N MET A 106 1.28 -11.34 -7.02
CA MET A 106 0.47 -12.30 -6.27
C MET A 106 0.02 -13.48 -7.16
N ASN A 107 -0.49 -13.19 -8.36
CA ASN A 107 -1.02 -14.21 -9.27
C ASN A 107 0.07 -15.11 -9.89
N TYR A 108 1.28 -14.58 -10.13
CA TYR A 108 2.33 -15.33 -10.82
C TYR A 108 3.41 -15.90 -9.89
N LYS A 109 3.66 -15.26 -8.74
CA LYS A 109 4.70 -15.65 -7.78
C LYS A 109 4.13 -16.30 -6.52
N VAL A 110 2.93 -15.93 -6.06
CA VAL A 110 2.32 -16.45 -4.82
C VAL A 110 1.15 -17.39 -5.12
N LYS A 111 1.40 -18.42 -5.95
CA LYS A 111 0.34 -19.35 -6.39
C LYS A 111 -0.15 -20.33 -5.32
N ALA A 112 0.66 -20.55 -4.28
CA ALA A 112 0.38 -21.48 -3.20
C ALA A 112 1.09 -21.04 -1.93
N LEU A 113 0.63 -21.52 -0.77
CA LEU A 113 1.20 -21.21 0.53
C LEU A 113 2.66 -21.66 0.70
N ASN A 114 3.15 -22.57 -0.14
CA ASN A 114 4.54 -23.03 -0.18
C ASN A 114 5.40 -22.27 -1.21
N SER A 115 4.91 -21.14 -1.74
CA SER A 115 5.73 -20.29 -2.61
C SER A 115 7.01 -19.86 -1.89
N THR A 116 8.11 -19.81 -2.64
CA THR A 116 9.40 -19.30 -2.17
C THR A 116 9.53 -17.79 -2.36
N ALA A 117 8.51 -17.12 -2.90
CA ALA A 117 8.51 -15.68 -3.10
C ALA A 117 8.55 -14.97 -1.75
N THR A 118 9.41 -13.97 -1.65
CA THR A 118 9.68 -13.21 -0.44
C THR A 118 8.95 -11.86 -0.46
N LEU A 119 8.98 -11.18 0.68
CA LEU A 119 8.47 -9.81 0.78
C LEU A 119 9.37 -8.82 0.04
N GLU A 120 10.67 -9.08 -0.04
CA GLU A 120 11.61 -8.32 -0.87
C GLU A 120 11.23 -8.45 -2.36
N ASP A 121 10.95 -9.66 -2.84
CA ASP A 121 10.48 -9.87 -4.23
C ASP A 121 9.17 -9.10 -4.51
N TYR A 122 8.29 -8.97 -3.50
CA TYR A 122 7.07 -8.18 -3.61
C TYR A 122 7.38 -6.68 -3.70
N LEU A 123 8.24 -6.15 -2.84
CA LEU A 123 8.62 -4.73 -2.83
C LEU A 123 9.36 -4.35 -4.13
N GLU A 124 10.11 -5.27 -4.71
CA GLU A 124 10.77 -5.12 -6.00
C GLU A 124 9.85 -5.39 -7.21
N SER A 125 8.59 -5.79 -6.99
CA SER A 125 7.68 -6.15 -8.09
C SER A 125 7.28 -4.94 -8.95
N CYS A 126 7.36 -3.74 -8.39
CA CYS A 126 7.09 -2.48 -9.09
C CYS A 126 8.29 -1.52 -9.03
N PRO A 127 9.38 -1.82 -9.76
CA PRO A 127 10.53 -0.91 -9.83
C PRO A 127 10.14 0.42 -10.49
N ARG A 128 10.95 1.47 -10.31
CA ARG A 128 10.66 2.83 -10.79
C ARG A 128 10.27 2.91 -12.27
N HIS A 129 10.84 2.09 -13.15
CA HIS A 129 10.50 2.08 -14.58
C HIS A 129 9.10 1.50 -14.88
N HIS A 130 8.57 0.65 -14.00
CA HIS A 130 7.22 0.11 -14.07
C HIS A 130 6.21 1.03 -13.39
N CYS A 131 6.51 1.44 -12.15
CA CYS A 131 5.63 2.28 -11.34
C CYS A 131 5.61 3.75 -11.77
N MET A 132 6.67 4.23 -12.42
CA MET A 132 6.93 5.65 -12.71
C MET A 132 7.05 6.54 -11.45
N SER A 133 7.05 5.91 -10.28
CA SER A 133 7.26 6.45 -8.94
C SER A 133 8.18 5.49 -8.17
N THR A 134 8.68 5.93 -7.02
CA THR A 134 9.53 5.12 -6.15
C THR A 134 8.70 4.48 -5.05
N VAL A 135 8.78 3.15 -4.95
CA VAL A 135 8.17 2.40 -3.85
C VAL A 135 8.91 2.72 -2.56
N GLY A 136 8.18 3.20 -1.55
CA GLY A 136 8.71 3.45 -0.21
C GLY A 136 8.42 2.30 0.74
N THR A 137 9.29 2.13 1.74
CA THR A 137 9.15 1.08 2.76
C THR A 137 9.69 1.55 4.10
N VAL A 138 8.96 1.26 5.19
CA VAL A 138 9.42 1.49 6.57
C VAL A 138 8.88 0.38 7.48
N THR A 139 9.65 0.03 8.51
CA THR A 139 9.32 -0.96 9.55
C THR A 139 9.12 -0.29 10.90
#